data_AF-A0A9W8S3I0-F1
#
_entry.id   AF-A0A9W8S3I0-F1
#
_cell.length_a   1.000
_cell.length_b   1.000
_cell.length_c   1.000
_cell.angle_alpha   90.00
_cell.angle_beta   90.00
_cell.angle_gamma   90.00
#
_symmetry.space_group_name_H-M   'P 1'
#
loop_
_entity.id
_entity.type
_entity.pdbx_description
1 polymer ?
#
loop_
_entity_poly.entity_id
_entity_poly.type
_entity_poly.pdbx_seq_one_letter_code
_entity_poly.pdbx_strand_id
1 'polypeptide(L)'
;MRLDGFMLAQRYPGTYDGILAGASAFNWATFVPVMYYPQFVMVQLSHYPKNCVFSAIVDAAVVACDELDGVKDGILSLAKDCDYDPLQMVGKQVECEDGKATISEKDAQIMRKAWDGPKYKDGTPIWYGVNGGASFGDLANTTCDGGRWKGGPFGIASSWFQNFVLQNNTADLSAQDGDDFRAVTNLSISAYKSATSTDNPDLRDFRESSGKLLH
;
A
#
# COMPACT_ATOMS: atom_id res chain seq x y z
N MET A 1 -3.41 10.89 -7.42
CA MET A 1 -4.37 9.78 -7.58
C MET A 1 -5.69 10.35 -8.08
N ARG A 2 -6.03 10.15 -9.36
CA ARG A 2 -7.32 10.59 -9.93
C ARG A 2 -8.11 9.36 -10.35
N LEU A 3 -9.21 9.09 -9.65
CA LEU A 3 -10.15 8.01 -9.95
C LEU A 3 -10.94 8.24 -11.24
N ASP A 4 -11.17 9.52 -11.54
CA ASP A 4 -12.20 9.94 -12.47
C ASP A 4 -11.88 9.58 -13.93
N GLY A 5 -10.61 9.41 -14.30
CA GLY A 5 -10.23 9.06 -15.68
C GLY A 5 -10.84 7.73 -16.15
N PHE A 6 -10.68 6.67 -15.35
CA PHE A 6 -11.31 5.37 -15.66
C PHE A 6 -12.82 5.40 -15.50
N MET A 7 -13.32 6.19 -14.54
CA MET A 7 -14.77 6.39 -14.37
C MET A 7 -15.40 6.97 -15.64
N LEU A 8 -14.81 8.04 -16.19
CA LEU A 8 -15.27 8.71 -17.40
C LEU A 8 -15.20 7.77 -18.61
N ALA A 9 -14.11 7.01 -18.76
CA ALA A 9 -14.00 6.02 -19.83
C ALA A 9 -15.08 4.92 -19.74
N GLN A 10 -15.37 4.42 -18.54
CA GLN A 10 -16.29 3.30 -18.34
C GLN A 10 -17.76 3.69 -18.34
N ARG A 11 -18.10 4.87 -17.78
CA ARG A 11 -19.50 5.27 -17.53
C ARG A 11 -19.97 6.40 -18.44
N TYR A 12 -19.04 7.18 -18.99
CA TYR A 12 -19.36 8.36 -19.81
C TYR A 12 -18.47 8.45 -21.06
N PRO A 13 -18.47 7.41 -21.91
CA PRO A 13 -17.46 7.21 -22.95
C PRO A 13 -17.41 8.30 -24.03
N GLY A 14 -18.45 9.12 -24.18
CA GLY A 14 -18.49 10.24 -25.13
C GLY A 14 -18.05 11.60 -24.57
N THR A 15 -17.65 11.67 -23.30
CA THR A 15 -17.34 12.98 -22.66
C THR A 15 -15.97 13.52 -23.06
N TYR A 16 -15.02 12.64 -23.38
CA TYR A 16 -13.66 13.00 -23.72
C TYR A 16 -13.14 12.12 -24.86
N ASP A 17 -12.46 12.72 -25.83
CA ASP A 17 -11.74 11.99 -26.88
C ASP A 17 -10.38 11.44 -26.38
N GLY A 18 -9.86 12.02 -25.30
CA GLY A 18 -8.55 11.68 -24.73
C GLY A 18 -8.55 11.77 -23.21
N ILE A 19 -8.05 10.73 -22.55
CA ILE A 19 -7.91 10.64 -21.09
C ILE A 19 -6.47 10.29 -20.74
N LEU A 20 -5.82 11.13 -19.93
CA LEU A 20 -4.55 10.84 -19.27
C LEU A 20 -4.83 10.52 -17.80
N ALA A 21 -4.63 9.26 -17.41
CA ALA A 21 -4.99 8.72 -16.12
C ALA A 21 -3.76 8.10 -15.42
N GLY A 22 -2.96 8.94 -14.75
CA GLY A 22 -1.79 8.46 -13.99
C GLY A 22 -2.14 8.05 -12.55
N ALA A 23 -1.50 6.97 -12.07
CA ALA A 23 -1.63 6.46 -10.70
C ALA A 23 -3.09 6.39 -10.22
N SER A 24 -3.92 5.71 -11.01
CA SER A 24 -5.37 5.63 -10.79
C SER A 24 -5.73 4.62 -9.71
N ALA A 25 -6.57 5.02 -8.75
CA ALA A 25 -7.10 4.13 -7.72
C ALA A 25 -8.41 3.46 -8.13
N PHE A 26 -8.42 2.83 -9.31
CA PHE A 26 -9.63 2.26 -9.91
C PHE A 26 -10.30 1.15 -9.07
N ASN A 27 -9.59 0.54 -8.13
CA ASN A 27 -10.14 -0.46 -7.19
C ASN A 27 -10.40 0.13 -5.79
N TRP A 28 -10.94 1.35 -5.69
CA TRP A 28 -11.04 2.13 -4.45
C TRP A 28 -11.50 1.33 -3.22
N ALA A 29 -12.59 0.57 -3.35
CA ALA A 29 -13.20 -0.17 -2.24
C ALA A 29 -12.31 -1.31 -1.68
N THR A 30 -11.30 -1.76 -2.44
CA THR A 30 -10.29 -2.73 -1.99
C THR A 30 -8.96 -2.04 -1.69
N PHE A 31 -8.51 -1.18 -2.61
CA PHE A 31 -7.21 -0.52 -2.59
C PHE A 31 -7.04 0.38 -1.35
N VAL A 32 -8.04 1.19 -1.00
CA VAL A 32 -7.93 2.11 0.14
C VAL A 32 -7.86 1.36 1.48
N PRO A 33 -8.69 0.34 1.76
CA PRO A 33 -8.46 -0.54 2.91
C PRO A 33 -7.06 -1.16 2.97
N VAL A 34 -6.54 -1.63 1.83
CA VAL A 34 -5.23 -2.28 1.77
C VAL A 34 -4.07 -1.34 2.12
N MET A 35 -4.21 -0.04 1.85
CA MET A 35 -3.22 0.96 2.27
C MET A 35 -3.01 1.00 3.80
N TYR A 36 -3.97 0.52 4.59
CA TYR A 36 -3.84 0.40 6.05
C TYR A 36 -3.06 -0.86 6.49
N TYR A 37 -2.84 -1.82 5.59
CA TYR A 37 -2.29 -3.13 5.95
C TYR A 37 -0.94 -3.07 6.69
N PRO A 38 0.04 -2.20 6.35
CA PRO A 38 1.28 -2.12 7.12
C PRO A 38 1.06 -1.71 8.59
N GLN A 39 0.11 -0.79 8.85
CA GLN A 39 -0.25 -0.35 10.20
C GLN A 39 -0.86 -1.49 11.01
N PHE A 40 -1.72 -2.25 10.35
CA PHE A 40 -2.31 -3.42 10.93
C PHE A 40 -1.26 -4.48 11.32
N VAL A 41 -0.27 -4.73 10.47
CA VAL A 41 0.83 -5.65 10.79
C VAL A 41 1.66 -5.15 11.98
N MET A 42 1.90 -3.84 12.10
CA MET A 42 2.58 -3.24 13.25
C MET A 42 1.81 -3.45 14.56
N VAL A 43 0.47 -3.28 14.53
CA VAL A 43 -0.41 -3.57 15.68
C VAL A 43 -0.31 -5.04 16.08
N GLN A 44 -0.43 -5.97 15.13
CA GLN A 44 -0.35 -7.42 15.38
C GLN A 44 0.96 -7.84 16.03
N LEU A 45 2.08 -7.26 15.59
CA LEU A 45 3.40 -7.56 16.13
C LEU A 45 3.74 -6.74 17.37
N SER A 46 2.87 -5.78 17.74
CA SER A 46 3.08 -4.79 18.79
C SER A 46 4.45 -4.12 18.66
N HIS A 47 4.77 -3.71 17.44
CA HIS A 47 6.10 -3.22 17.08
C HIS A 47 6.00 -2.11 16.05
N TYR A 48 6.70 -1.00 16.30
CA TYR A 48 6.61 0.22 15.51
C TYR A 48 8.03 0.67 15.15
N PRO A 49 8.56 0.24 13.99
CA PRO A 49 9.90 0.57 13.52
C PRO A 49 10.08 2.07 13.32
N LYS A 50 11.29 2.58 13.48
CA LYS A 50 11.60 3.96 13.05
C LYS A 50 11.58 4.04 11.52
N ASN A 51 11.17 5.18 10.96
CA ASN A 51 11.12 5.36 9.51
C ASN A 51 12.48 5.14 8.80
N CYS A 52 13.59 5.53 9.42
CA CYS A 52 14.94 5.26 8.93
C CYS A 52 15.24 3.75 8.72
N VAL A 53 14.64 2.86 9.52
CA VAL A 53 14.79 1.42 9.38
C VAL A 53 14.12 0.94 8.09
N PHE A 54 12.92 1.43 7.78
CA PHE A 54 12.25 1.11 6.52
C PHE A 54 13.05 1.61 5.32
N SER A 55 13.51 2.86 5.35
CA SER A 55 14.34 3.41 4.26
C SER A 55 15.60 2.58 4.03
N ALA A 56 16.32 2.20 5.09
CA ALA A 56 17.52 1.38 4.96
C ALA A 56 17.25 -0.01 4.36
N ILE A 57 16.09 -0.60 4.64
CA ILE A 57 15.71 -1.89 4.03
C ILE A 57 15.35 -1.71 2.55
N VAL A 58 14.63 -0.63 2.18
CA VAL A 58 14.36 -0.29 0.78
C VAL A 58 15.66 -0.05 0.02
N ASP A 59 16.56 0.77 0.55
CA ASP A 59 17.84 1.07 -0.08
C ASP A 59 18.66 -0.20 -0.30
N ALA A 60 18.66 -1.12 0.67
CA ALA A 60 19.32 -2.40 0.52
C ALA A 60 18.68 -3.28 -0.57
N ALA A 61 17.35 -3.26 -0.71
CA ALA A 61 16.64 -3.95 -1.79
C ALA A 61 16.97 -3.34 -3.16
N VAL A 62 17.00 -2.01 -3.27
CA VAL A 62 17.42 -1.30 -4.48
C VAL A 62 18.84 -1.70 -4.85
N VAL A 63 19.80 -1.61 -3.92
CA VAL A 63 21.20 -2.00 -4.19
C VAL A 63 21.33 -3.46 -4.63
N ALA A 64 20.52 -4.36 -4.07
CA ALA A 64 20.56 -5.77 -4.43
C ALA A 64 19.98 -6.07 -5.82
N CYS A 65 19.03 -5.26 -6.29
CA CYS A 65 18.20 -5.57 -7.45
C CYS A 65 18.28 -4.54 -8.59
N ASP A 66 19.07 -3.47 -8.43
CA ASP A 66 19.29 -2.39 -9.42
C ASP A 66 19.67 -2.97 -10.80
N GLU A 67 20.71 -3.80 -10.84
CA GLU A 67 21.26 -4.34 -12.09
C GLU A 67 20.38 -5.42 -12.77
N LEU A 68 19.20 -5.75 -12.23
CA LEU A 68 18.30 -6.76 -12.84
C LEU A 68 17.80 -6.32 -14.22
N ASP A 69 17.67 -5.01 -14.46
CA ASP A 69 17.27 -4.47 -15.76
C ASP A 69 18.45 -4.26 -16.73
N GLY A 70 19.67 -4.59 -16.29
CA GLY A 70 20.91 -4.43 -17.05
C GLY A 70 21.57 -3.05 -16.91
N VAL A 71 21.04 -2.15 -16.07
CA VAL A 71 21.59 -0.82 -15.79
C VAL A 71 21.80 -0.65 -14.28
N LYS A 72 22.92 -0.02 -13.90
CA LYS A 72 23.19 0.33 -12.50
C LYS A 72 22.98 1.82 -12.30
N ASP A 73 21.76 2.23 -11.98
CA ASP A 73 21.41 3.66 -11.82
C ASP A 73 20.71 3.98 -10.49
N GLY A 74 20.59 3.00 -9.60
CA GLY A 74 19.91 3.12 -8.32
C GLY A 74 18.40 3.10 -8.45
N ILE A 75 17.85 2.61 -9.57
CA ILE A 75 16.41 2.53 -9.83
C ILE A 75 15.98 1.09 -9.96
N LEU A 76 14.96 0.72 -9.17
CA LEU A 76 14.38 -0.62 -9.25
C LEU A 76 13.32 -0.69 -10.37
N SER A 77 13.74 -0.79 -11.63
CA SER A 77 12.81 -0.86 -12.78
C SER A 77 12.07 -2.20 -12.84
N LEU A 78 12.74 -3.31 -12.49
CA LEU A 78 12.16 -4.66 -12.47
C LEU A 78 11.81 -5.11 -11.05
N ALA A 79 11.07 -4.27 -10.31
CA ALA A 79 10.72 -4.53 -8.91
C ALA A 79 9.99 -5.87 -8.65
N LYS A 80 9.31 -6.43 -9.66
CA LYS A 80 8.63 -7.74 -9.55
C LYS A 80 9.59 -8.92 -9.58
N ASP A 81 10.77 -8.73 -10.18
CA ASP A 81 11.78 -9.77 -10.34
C ASP A 81 12.82 -9.73 -9.20
N CYS A 82 12.73 -8.72 -8.32
CA CYS A 82 13.56 -8.59 -7.13
C CYS A 82 13.09 -9.54 -6.03
N ASP A 83 13.89 -10.56 -5.72
CA ASP A 83 13.62 -11.55 -4.68
C ASP A 83 14.30 -11.23 -3.34
N TYR A 84 14.70 -9.98 -3.15
CA TYR A 84 15.42 -9.53 -1.96
C TYR A 84 14.64 -9.82 -0.66
N ASP A 85 15.30 -10.52 0.26
CA ASP A 85 14.72 -10.86 1.54
C ASP A 85 15.10 -9.83 2.63
N PRO A 86 14.14 -9.08 3.20
CA PRO A 86 14.44 -8.08 4.22
C PRO A 86 14.99 -8.67 5.52
N LEU A 87 14.82 -9.98 5.78
CA LEU A 87 15.42 -10.65 6.94
C LEU A 87 16.97 -10.62 6.89
N GLN A 88 17.57 -10.43 5.72
CA GLN A 88 19.04 -10.30 5.59
C GLN A 88 19.58 -9.03 6.26
N MET A 89 18.71 -8.08 6.62
CA MET A 89 19.08 -6.85 7.32
C MET A 89 19.07 -6.98 8.84
N VAL A 90 18.53 -8.06 9.40
CA VAL A 90 18.42 -8.26 10.85
C VAL A 90 19.80 -8.21 11.51
N GLY A 91 19.92 -7.43 12.58
CA GLY A 91 21.15 -7.20 13.34
C GLY A 91 22.05 -6.09 12.79
N LYS A 92 21.77 -5.55 11.59
CA LYS A 92 22.52 -4.40 11.06
C LYS A 92 22.14 -3.12 11.79
N GLN A 93 23.11 -2.22 11.95
CA GLN A 93 22.88 -0.88 12.49
C GLN A 93 22.59 0.10 11.36
N VAL A 94 21.60 0.96 11.59
CA VAL A 94 21.22 2.06 10.70
C VAL A 94 21.34 3.38 11.43
N GLU A 95 21.77 4.41 10.74
CA GLU A 95 21.82 5.77 11.27
C GLU A 95 20.43 6.42 11.12
N CYS A 96 19.93 6.99 12.21
CA CYS A 96 18.71 7.79 12.25
C CYS A 96 19.02 9.17 12.84
N GLU A 97 18.12 10.14 12.64
CA GLU A 97 18.31 11.51 13.15
C GLU A 97 18.54 11.56 14.68
N ASP A 98 17.90 10.65 15.42
CA ASP A 98 17.98 10.53 16.88
C ASP A 98 18.99 9.48 17.35
N GLY A 99 19.90 9.06 16.47
CA GLY A 99 20.98 8.11 16.75
C GLY A 99 20.83 6.78 16.02
N LYS A 100 21.60 5.78 16.43
CA LYS A 100 21.62 4.48 15.76
C LYS A 100 20.40 3.62 16.15
N ALA A 101 19.84 2.91 15.18
CA ALA A 101 18.88 1.84 15.42
C ALA A 101 19.45 0.50 14.94
N THR A 102 19.12 -0.60 15.61
CA THR A 102 19.45 -1.95 15.15
C THR A 102 18.20 -2.56 14.56
N ILE A 103 18.29 -3.08 13.34
CA ILE A 103 17.16 -3.72 12.66
C ILE A 103 16.86 -5.04 13.38
N SER A 104 15.66 -5.12 13.93
CA SER A 104 15.13 -6.32 14.59
C SER A 104 14.46 -7.25 13.59
N GLU A 105 14.22 -8.50 14.00
CA GLU A 105 13.45 -9.45 13.21
C GLU A 105 12.03 -8.94 12.91
N LYS A 106 11.40 -8.26 13.88
CA LYS A 106 10.06 -7.68 13.69
C LYS A 106 10.04 -6.57 12.65
N ASP A 107 11.07 -5.72 12.57
CA ASP A 107 11.18 -4.69 11.52
C ASP A 107 11.15 -5.32 10.13
N ALA A 108 11.98 -6.35 9.93
CA ALA A 108 12.06 -7.07 8.67
C ALA A 108 10.79 -7.88 8.35
N GLN A 109 10.13 -8.46 9.37
CA GLN A 109 8.84 -9.15 9.19
C GLN A 109 7.72 -8.20 8.77
N ILE A 110 7.66 -6.98 9.33
CA ILE A 110 6.70 -5.95 8.91
C ILE A 110 6.94 -5.60 7.44
N MET A 111 8.21 -5.38 7.07
CA MET A 111 8.56 -5.05 5.70
C MET A 111 8.16 -6.16 4.72
N ARG A 112 8.50 -7.41 5.03
CA ARG A 112 8.14 -8.56 4.20
C ARG A 112 6.63 -8.66 4.01
N LYS A 113 5.84 -8.52 5.07
CA LYS A 113 4.37 -8.55 4.96
C LYS A 113 3.85 -7.39 4.13
N ALA A 114 4.44 -6.20 4.26
CA ALA A 114 4.05 -5.04 3.48
C ALA A 114 4.38 -5.22 1.98
N TRP A 115 5.47 -5.91 1.62
CA TRP A 115 5.81 -6.33 0.25
C TRP A 115 4.92 -7.44 -0.29
N ASP A 116 4.57 -8.43 0.54
CA ASP A 116 3.70 -9.54 0.13
C ASP A 116 2.25 -9.11 -0.09
N GLY A 117 1.80 -8.11 0.67
CA GLY A 117 0.40 -7.68 0.71
C GLY A 117 -0.52 -8.63 1.51
N PRO A 118 -1.77 -8.21 1.74
CA PRO A 118 -2.72 -8.98 2.53
C PRO A 118 -3.24 -10.21 1.78
N LYS A 119 -3.41 -11.31 2.52
CA LYS A 119 -3.97 -12.59 2.04
C LYS A 119 -5.12 -13.06 2.92
N TYR A 120 -6.07 -13.78 2.34
CA TYR A 120 -7.10 -14.53 3.05
C TYR A 120 -6.49 -15.73 3.79
N LYS A 121 -7.28 -16.39 4.66
CA LYS A 121 -6.80 -17.54 5.47
C LYS A 121 -6.38 -18.74 4.62
N ASP A 122 -6.97 -18.89 3.44
CA ASP A 122 -6.64 -19.93 2.44
C ASP A 122 -5.38 -19.59 1.61
N GLY A 123 -4.75 -18.43 1.86
CA GLY A 123 -3.58 -17.96 1.13
C GLY A 123 -3.89 -17.14 -0.13
N THR A 124 -5.16 -16.99 -0.50
CA THR A 124 -5.58 -16.21 -1.66
C THR A 124 -5.22 -14.72 -1.45
N PRO A 125 -4.50 -14.06 -2.38
CA PRO A 125 -4.21 -12.63 -2.27
C PRO A 125 -5.48 -11.78 -2.27
N ILE A 126 -5.57 -10.84 -1.33
CA ILE A 126 -6.62 -9.81 -1.32
C ILE A 126 -6.22 -8.69 -2.28
N TRP A 127 -4.95 -8.28 -2.21
CA TRP A 127 -4.37 -7.25 -3.05
C TRP A 127 -2.85 -7.36 -3.07
N TYR A 128 -2.22 -6.64 -3.99
CA TYR A 128 -0.77 -6.53 -4.06
C TYR A 128 -0.19 -5.83 -2.84
N GLY A 129 1.03 -6.19 -2.46
CA GLY A 129 1.82 -5.41 -1.52
C GLY A 129 2.39 -4.14 -2.17
N VAL A 130 3.07 -3.37 -1.35
CA VAL A 130 3.76 -2.15 -1.79
C VAL A 130 4.99 -2.56 -2.61
N ASN A 131 5.33 -1.78 -3.63
CA ASN A 131 6.49 -2.05 -4.48
C ASN A 131 7.81 -2.03 -3.67
N GLY A 132 8.70 -2.98 -3.95
CA GLY A 132 10.02 -3.15 -3.33
C GLY A 132 10.87 -1.88 -3.21
N GLY A 133 10.85 -1.05 -4.26
CA GLY A 133 11.64 0.17 -4.38
C GLY A 133 10.88 1.45 -4.02
N ALA A 134 9.61 1.35 -3.60
CA ALA A 134 8.82 2.51 -3.21
C ALA A 134 9.05 2.87 -1.73
N SER A 135 8.90 4.16 -1.41
CA SER A 135 8.88 4.59 -0.01
C SER A 135 7.66 4.04 0.72
N PHE A 136 7.91 3.50 1.91
CA PHE A 136 6.88 3.04 2.84
C PHE A 136 6.42 4.14 3.80
N GLY A 137 7.06 5.31 3.76
CA GLY A 137 6.96 6.34 4.77
C GLY A 137 5.53 6.82 5.05
N ASP A 138 4.63 6.76 4.07
CA ASP A 138 3.23 7.17 4.27
C ASP A 138 2.32 6.03 4.77
N LEU A 139 2.58 4.79 4.37
CA LEU A 139 1.72 3.64 4.68
C LEU A 139 2.15 2.92 5.96
N ALA A 140 3.45 2.82 6.20
CA ALA A 140 4.06 2.22 7.38
C ALA A 140 4.65 3.28 8.33
N ASN A 141 4.23 4.54 8.22
CA ASN A 141 4.72 5.62 9.07
C ASN A 141 4.60 5.27 10.55
N THR A 142 5.55 5.75 11.34
CA THR A 142 5.49 5.74 12.80
C THR A 142 5.77 7.13 13.37
N THR A 143 5.19 7.40 14.53
CA THR A 143 5.38 8.64 15.27
C THR A 143 5.83 8.32 16.70
N CYS A 144 6.62 9.21 17.30
CA CYS A 144 7.08 9.07 18.67
C CYS A 144 6.44 10.17 19.54
N ASP A 145 5.81 9.76 20.64
CA ASP A 145 5.17 10.65 21.61
C ASP A 145 5.71 10.31 23.00
N GLY A 146 6.50 11.22 23.59
CA GLY A 146 7.11 11.02 24.90
C GLY A 146 8.01 9.78 25.00
N GLY A 147 8.65 9.36 23.91
CA GLY A 147 9.48 8.14 23.84
C GLY A 147 8.71 6.85 23.52
N ARG A 148 7.38 6.92 23.33
CA ARG A 148 6.57 5.79 22.90
C ARG A 148 6.28 5.88 21.41
N TRP A 149 6.75 4.89 20.66
CA TRP A 149 6.46 4.75 19.24
C TRP A 149 5.05 4.19 19.02
N LYS A 150 4.34 4.76 18.03
CA LYS A 150 3.00 4.34 17.60
C LYS A 150 2.87 4.47 16.08
N GLY A 151 1.93 3.73 15.50
CA GLY A 151 1.60 3.82 14.08
C GLY A 151 1.05 5.19 13.70
N GLY A 152 1.43 5.69 12.52
CA GLY A 152 0.92 6.90 11.90
C GLY A 152 0.14 6.57 10.62
N PRO A 153 -1.09 6.04 10.70
CA PRO A 153 -1.78 5.53 9.52
C PRO A 153 -2.04 6.59 8.46
N PHE A 154 -1.98 6.18 7.19
CA PHE A 154 -2.32 7.04 6.08
C PHE A 154 -3.76 7.56 6.19
N GLY A 155 -3.92 8.89 6.22
CA GLY A 155 -5.18 9.54 6.56
C GLY A 155 -6.38 9.16 5.69
N ILE A 156 -6.16 8.84 4.41
CA ILE A 156 -7.23 8.40 3.52
C ILE A 156 -7.75 7.02 3.93
N ALA A 157 -6.84 6.10 4.26
CA ALA A 157 -7.21 4.74 4.64
C ALA A 157 -7.93 4.72 6.01
N SER A 158 -7.41 5.47 6.99
CA SER A 158 -8.07 5.60 8.30
C SER A 158 -9.43 6.27 8.20
N SER A 159 -9.54 7.38 7.45
CA SER A 159 -10.82 8.06 7.21
C SER A 159 -11.83 7.18 6.48
N TRP A 160 -11.39 6.37 5.53
CA TRP A 160 -12.26 5.43 4.82
C TRP A 160 -12.84 4.39 5.78
N PHE A 161 -12.00 3.78 6.63
CA PHE A 161 -12.49 2.84 7.64
C PHE A 161 -13.44 3.50 8.64
N GLN A 162 -13.05 4.63 9.21
CA GLN A 162 -13.85 5.31 10.24
C GLN A 162 -15.17 5.83 9.69
N ASN A 163 -15.16 6.59 8.59
CA ASN A 163 -16.32 7.35 8.15
C ASN A 163 -17.26 6.56 7.22
N PHE A 164 -16.71 5.65 6.40
CA PHE A 164 -17.50 4.91 5.41
C PHE A 164 -17.79 3.50 5.89
N VAL A 165 -16.76 2.74 6.25
CA VAL A 165 -16.94 1.31 6.54
C VAL A 165 -17.57 1.08 7.92
N LEU A 166 -17.00 1.69 8.97
CA LEU A 166 -17.47 1.56 10.36
C LEU A 166 -18.54 2.60 10.72
N GLN A 167 -18.66 3.67 9.94
CA GLN A 167 -19.58 4.79 10.18
C GLN A 167 -19.45 5.39 11.60
N ASN A 168 -18.22 5.38 12.13
CA ASN A 168 -17.83 5.93 13.42
C ASN A 168 -16.50 6.67 13.28
N ASN A 169 -16.56 8.01 13.24
CA ASN A 169 -15.40 8.89 13.10
C ASN A 169 -14.44 8.90 14.31
N THR A 170 -14.81 8.22 15.41
CA THR A 170 -13.97 8.04 16.61
C THR A 170 -13.49 6.61 16.80
N ALA A 171 -13.76 5.71 15.86
CA ALA A 171 -13.35 4.31 15.98
C ALA A 171 -11.82 4.19 16.12
N ASP A 172 -11.40 3.44 17.14
CA ASP A 172 -9.99 3.13 17.35
C ASP A 172 -9.58 1.96 16.44
N LEU A 173 -8.77 2.29 15.44
CA LEU A 173 -8.25 1.32 14.48
C LEU A 173 -7.01 0.56 15.00
N SER A 174 -6.44 0.97 16.15
CA SER A 174 -5.25 0.37 16.73
C SER A 174 -5.52 -0.90 17.55
N ALA A 175 -6.79 -1.22 17.79
CA ALA A 175 -7.21 -2.40 18.58
C ALA A 175 -7.60 -3.61 17.72
N GLN A 176 -7.39 -3.57 16.41
CA GLN A 176 -7.95 -4.54 15.44
C GLN A 176 -7.05 -5.78 15.30
N ASP A 177 -7.64 -6.98 15.29
CA ASP A 177 -6.92 -8.24 15.08
C ASP A 177 -6.93 -8.74 13.62
N GLY A 178 -6.19 -9.84 13.37
CA GLY A 178 -6.15 -10.61 12.12
C GLY A 178 -7.42 -10.64 11.28
N ASP A 179 -8.50 -11.05 11.93
CA ASP A 179 -9.77 -11.32 11.28
C ASP A 179 -10.56 -10.04 11.07
N ASP A 180 -10.38 -9.04 11.93
CA ASP A 180 -11.00 -7.73 11.79
C ASP A 180 -10.57 -7.01 10.50
N PHE A 181 -9.28 -6.98 10.14
CA PHE A 181 -8.84 -6.31 8.91
C PHE A 181 -9.51 -6.90 7.65
N ARG A 182 -9.58 -8.22 7.57
CA ARG A 182 -10.22 -8.91 6.42
C ARG A 182 -11.72 -8.68 6.41
N ALA A 183 -12.36 -8.74 7.56
CA ALA A 183 -13.79 -8.50 7.69
C ALA A 183 -14.14 -7.06 7.27
N VAL A 184 -13.42 -6.07 7.77
CA VAL A 184 -13.62 -4.65 7.44
C VAL A 184 -13.30 -4.37 5.97
N THR A 185 -12.27 -5.00 5.40
CA THR A 185 -11.99 -4.91 3.95
C THR A 185 -13.12 -5.52 3.12
N ASN A 186 -13.63 -6.69 3.49
CA ASN A 186 -14.77 -7.31 2.79
C ASN A 186 -16.06 -6.49 2.92
N LEU A 187 -16.28 -5.86 4.07
CA LEU A 187 -17.40 -4.94 4.27
C LEU A 187 -17.28 -3.72 3.35
N SER A 188 -16.09 -3.14 3.23
CA SER A 188 -15.78 -2.05 2.28
C SER A 188 -16.13 -2.45 0.84
N ILE A 189 -15.64 -3.62 0.40
CA ILE A 189 -15.90 -4.14 -0.96
C ILE A 189 -17.41 -4.32 -1.18
N SER A 190 -18.08 -4.99 -0.25
CA SER A 190 -19.51 -5.32 -0.38
C SER A 190 -20.39 -4.07 -0.40
N ALA A 191 -20.07 -3.07 0.41
CA ALA A 191 -20.87 -1.85 0.54
C ALA A 191 -20.57 -0.82 -0.56
N TYR A 192 -19.32 -0.70 -1.02
CA TYR A 192 -18.89 0.46 -1.82
C TYR A 192 -18.31 0.15 -3.20
N LYS A 193 -18.04 -1.12 -3.55
CA LYS A 193 -17.41 -1.45 -4.84
C LYS A 193 -18.21 -0.90 -6.03
N SER A 194 -19.52 -1.14 -6.07
CA SER A 194 -20.38 -0.70 -7.18
C SER A 194 -20.37 0.82 -7.36
N ALA A 195 -20.35 1.57 -6.25
CA ALA A 195 -20.37 3.02 -6.28
C ALA A 195 -19.00 3.63 -6.63
N THR A 196 -17.92 3.12 -6.03
CA THR A 196 -16.62 3.79 -5.98
C THR A 196 -15.53 3.14 -6.82
N SER A 197 -15.64 1.85 -7.13
CA SER A 197 -14.66 1.18 -7.98
C SER A 197 -14.98 1.37 -9.45
N THR A 198 -13.93 1.64 -10.20
CA THR A 198 -13.90 1.90 -11.64
C THR A 198 -12.98 0.87 -12.28
N ASP A 199 -13.18 -0.40 -11.94
CA ASP A 199 -12.36 -1.54 -12.34
C ASP A 199 -13.04 -2.42 -13.41
N ASN A 200 -14.06 -1.91 -14.09
CA ASN A 200 -14.66 -2.59 -15.24
C ASN A 200 -13.66 -2.60 -16.42
N PRO A 201 -13.17 -3.77 -16.86
CA PRO A 201 -12.23 -3.84 -17.97
C PRO A 201 -12.89 -3.60 -19.34
N ASP A 202 -14.22 -3.59 -19.43
CA ASP A 202 -14.93 -3.35 -20.68
C ASP A 202 -14.94 -1.85 -21.03
N LEU A 203 -14.11 -1.48 -22.00
CA LEU A 203 -14.00 -0.12 -22.55
C LEU A 203 -14.44 -0.06 -24.02
N ARG A 204 -15.29 -1.00 -24.48
CA ARG A 204 -15.73 -1.06 -25.88
C ARG A 204 -16.41 0.22 -26.32
N ASP A 205 -17.32 0.77 -25.51
CA ASP A 205 -18.05 1.99 -25.82
C ASP A 205 -17.12 3.22 -25.94
N PHE A 206 -16.09 3.31 -25.09
CA PHE A 206 -15.08 4.36 -25.15
C PHE A 206 -14.20 4.26 -26.41
N ARG A 207 -13.91 3.03 -26.84
CA ARG A 207 -13.21 2.81 -28.10
C ARG A 207 -14.09 3.17 -29.30
N GLU A 208 -15.38 2.83 -29.24
CA GLU A 208 -16.36 3.13 -30.31
C GLU A 208 -16.62 4.63 -30.45
N SER A 209 -16.50 5.41 -29.38
CA SER A 209 -16.48 6.87 -29.41
C SER A 209 -15.16 7.49 -29.90
N SER A 210 -14.21 6.68 -30.40
CA SER A 210 -12.86 7.09 -30.82
C SER A 210 -11.93 7.55 -29.68
N GLY A 211 -12.32 7.32 -28.43
CA GLY A 211 -11.55 7.67 -27.24
C GLY A 211 -10.17 7.02 -27.18
N LYS A 212 -9.20 7.73 -26.61
CA LYS A 212 -7.84 7.26 -26.30
C LYS A 212 -7.56 7.42 -24.81
N LEU A 213 -7.02 6.39 -24.17
CA LEU A 213 -6.63 6.43 -22.76
C LEU A 213 -5.14 6.11 -22.64
N LEU A 214 -4.40 6.98 -21.94
CA LEU A 214 -3.02 6.78 -21.53
C LEU A 214 -2.99 6.66 -20.01
N HIS A 215 -2.39 5.59 -19.47
CA HIS A 215 -2.28 5.31 -18.04
C HIS A 215 -0.88 4.81 -17.71
#